data_AF-A0AAE0VBH4-F1
#
_entry.id   AF-A0AAE0VBH4-F1
#
_cell.length_a   1.000
_cell.length_b   1.000
_cell.length_c   1.000
_cell.angle_alpha   90.00
_cell.angle_beta   90.00
_cell.angle_gamma   90.00
#
_symmetry.space_group_name_H-M   'P 1'
#
loop_
_entity.id
_entity.type
_entity.pdbx_description
1 polymer ?
#
loop_
_entity_poly.entity_id
_entity_poly.type
_entity_poly.pdbx_seq_one_letter_code
_entity_poly.pdbx_strand_id
1 'polypeptide(L)'
;MVMDQLSEEVRQESTWTMMFADDIVICSESREQVEESLERWRFVLERRGMKTSRSKTEYMCVNEREGSGTVRLQGEEVKKVQEFKYLGSTVQSNGECGKEVKKRVQAGWNGWRKVLGVLCDRKISARIKGKVYRTVVRLAILYGLETVSLRKRQESELEVAELKMLRFSLGVTGLDRIRNEYIRGTVHVGRLGDKVREARLRWFGHVQRRERKGRDLADMMERRKVDILCVQETRWKGSKARSIGAGFKLFYYGVDSKRNGVGVVLKEEFVRNLLEVKRVSDRVMSLKLEFEGVMLNVVSGYAPQVGCELEEKERFWSELDEVMESIPTGERVVIGADFNGHVGEGNTGDEEVMGKFGVKERNLEGQMVVDFAKRMDMGVVNTYF
;
A
#
# COMPACT_ATOMS: atom_id res chain seq x y z
N MET A 1 -4.60 -6.19 13.67
CA MET A 1 -4.05 -6.98 14.79
C MET A 1 -5.13 -7.39 15.78
N VAL A 2 -5.77 -6.47 16.52
CA VAL A 2 -6.86 -6.84 17.45
C VAL A 2 -8.08 -7.36 16.68
N MET A 3 -8.66 -6.56 15.77
CA MET A 3 -9.83 -6.99 14.97
C MET A 3 -9.60 -8.23 14.09
N ASP A 4 -8.37 -8.47 13.63
CA ASP A 4 -8.06 -9.68 12.83
C ASP A 4 -8.14 -10.96 13.68
N GLN A 5 -7.65 -10.93 14.92
CA GLN A 5 -7.80 -12.07 15.86
C GLN A 5 -9.24 -12.21 16.36
N LEU A 6 -9.93 -11.08 16.58
CA LEU A 6 -11.31 -11.07 17.06
C LEU A 6 -12.31 -11.58 16.02
N SER A 7 -11.93 -11.63 14.74
CA SER A 7 -12.82 -12.02 13.63
C SER A 7 -12.42 -13.33 12.94
N GLU A 8 -11.33 -13.97 13.35
CA GLU A 8 -10.78 -15.16 12.67
C GLU A 8 -11.80 -16.29 12.49
N GLU A 9 -12.73 -16.45 13.43
CA GLU A 9 -13.76 -17.49 13.44
C GLU A 9 -15.00 -17.20 12.57
N VAL A 10 -15.17 -15.95 12.13
CA VAL A 10 -16.39 -15.46 11.45
C VAL A 10 -16.13 -14.79 10.12
N ARG A 11 -14.87 -14.47 9.84
CA ARG A 11 -14.46 -13.81 8.61
C ARG A 11 -14.54 -14.78 7.43
N GLN A 12 -15.25 -14.34 6.39
CA GLN A 12 -15.25 -15.01 5.10
C GLN A 12 -14.31 -14.29 4.11
N GLU A 13 -14.06 -14.93 2.96
CA GLU A 13 -13.29 -14.29 1.89
C GLU A 13 -14.01 -13.05 1.34
N SER A 14 -13.23 -12.13 0.77
CA SER A 14 -13.79 -11.02 -0.01
C SER A 14 -14.60 -11.61 -1.18
N THR A 15 -15.80 -11.15 -1.49
CA THR A 15 -16.51 -9.93 -1.07
C THR A 15 -17.54 -10.11 0.05
N TRP A 16 -17.62 -11.29 0.67
CA TRP A 16 -18.65 -11.63 1.66
C TRP A 16 -18.44 -10.96 3.01
N THR A 17 -17.19 -10.64 3.35
CA THR A 17 -16.85 -9.86 4.55
C THR A 17 -15.80 -8.80 4.22
N MET A 18 -16.15 -7.53 4.41
CA MET A 18 -15.21 -6.40 4.30
C MET A 18 -15.08 -5.74 5.67
N MET A 19 -13.84 -5.51 6.10
CA MET A 19 -13.56 -4.93 7.43
C MET A 19 -12.51 -3.84 7.33
N PHE A 20 -12.75 -2.76 8.07
CA PHE A 20 -11.77 -1.71 8.27
C PHE A 20 -11.97 -1.06 9.63
N ALA A 21 -11.01 -1.25 10.54
CA ALA A 21 -11.15 -0.86 11.95
C ALA A 21 -12.45 -1.42 12.56
N ASP A 22 -13.35 -0.57 13.04
CA ASP A 22 -14.67 -0.89 13.58
C ASP A 22 -15.77 -1.02 12.52
N ASP A 23 -15.53 -0.55 11.29
CA ASP A 23 -16.49 -0.65 10.19
C ASP A 23 -16.44 -2.05 9.55
N ILE A 24 -17.51 -2.83 9.75
CA ILE A 24 -17.69 -4.18 9.22
C ILE A 24 -18.88 -4.19 8.28
N VAL A 25 -18.68 -4.75 7.08
CA VAL A 25 -19.73 -4.99 6.10
C VAL A 25 -19.78 -6.48 5.81
N ILE A 26 -20.98 -7.02 5.96
CA ILE A 26 -21.29 -8.43 5.69
C ILE A 26 -22.21 -8.44 4.48
N CYS A 27 -21.93 -9.31 3.53
CA CYS A 27 -22.76 -9.55 2.36
C CYS A 27 -23.16 -11.02 2.36
N SER A 28 -24.41 -11.29 1.98
CA SER A 28 -24.92 -12.65 1.78
C SER A 28 -25.98 -12.62 0.67
N GLU A 29 -26.38 -13.79 0.18
CA GLU A 29 -27.33 -13.91 -0.94
C GLU A 29 -28.79 -13.79 -0.48
N SER A 30 -29.07 -14.05 0.80
CA SER A 30 -30.40 -13.97 1.38
C SER A 30 -30.43 -13.14 2.67
N ARG A 31 -31.61 -12.64 3.05
CA ARG A 31 -31.80 -11.87 4.28
C ARG A 31 -31.56 -12.72 5.52
N GLU A 32 -32.00 -13.97 5.48
CA GLU A 32 -31.81 -14.96 6.53
C GLU A 32 -30.33 -15.20 6.79
N GLN A 33 -29.52 -15.33 5.73
CA GLN A 33 -28.07 -15.48 5.85
C GLN A 33 -27.39 -14.23 6.42
N VAL A 34 -27.88 -13.03 6.07
CA VAL A 34 -27.37 -11.78 6.66
C VAL A 34 -27.70 -11.72 8.16
N GLU A 35 -28.92 -12.08 8.54
CA GLU A 35 -29.35 -12.13 9.95
C GLU A 35 -28.53 -13.15 10.76
N GLU A 36 -28.37 -14.37 10.26
CA GLU A 36 -27.51 -15.39 10.88
C GLU A 36 -26.07 -14.90 11.02
N SER A 37 -25.53 -14.28 9.98
CA SER A 37 -24.17 -13.75 9.99
C SER A 37 -24.02 -12.60 10.98
N LEU A 38 -24.97 -11.66 11.02
CA LEU A 38 -24.99 -10.55 11.97
C LEU A 38 -25.00 -11.07 13.41
N GLU A 39 -25.80 -12.09 13.71
CA GLU A 39 -25.86 -12.69 15.04
C GLU A 39 -24.58 -13.43 15.42
N ARG A 40 -23.99 -14.16 14.47
CA ARG A 40 -22.70 -14.82 14.67
C ARG A 40 -21.60 -13.80 14.95
N TRP A 41 -21.57 -12.71 14.18
CA TRP A 41 -20.62 -11.61 14.39
C TRP A 41 -20.81 -10.96 15.75
N ARG A 42 -22.05 -10.61 16.11
CA ARG A 42 -22.39 -10.06 17.41
C ARG A 42 -21.90 -10.95 18.55
N PHE A 43 -22.23 -12.24 18.52
CA PHE A 43 -21.83 -13.19 19.57
C PHE A 43 -20.32 -13.23 19.76
N VAL A 44 -19.57 -13.28 18.66
CA VAL A 44 -18.11 -13.32 18.70
C VAL A 44 -17.50 -12.01 19.23
N LEU A 45 -18.03 -10.86 18.80
CA LEU A 45 -17.57 -9.56 19.29
C LEU A 45 -17.89 -9.36 20.77
N GLU A 46 -19.10 -9.72 21.21
CA GLU A 46 -19.56 -9.62 22.61
C GLU A 46 -18.78 -10.53 23.55
N ARG A 47 -18.49 -11.77 23.13
CA ARG A 47 -17.64 -12.70 23.89
C ARG A 47 -16.25 -12.13 24.16
N ARG A 48 -15.78 -11.23 23.30
CA ARG A 48 -14.48 -10.56 23.40
C ARG A 48 -14.57 -9.14 23.97
N GLY A 49 -15.71 -8.79 24.59
CA GLY A 49 -15.90 -7.54 25.32
C GLY A 49 -16.26 -6.33 24.45
N MET A 50 -16.57 -6.51 23.16
CA MET A 50 -17.02 -5.42 22.28
C MET A 50 -18.54 -5.42 22.16
N LYS A 51 -19.13 -4.24 21.97
CA LYS A 51 -20.58 -4.08 21.78
C LYS A 51 -20.88 -3.55 20.38
N THR A 52 -21.85 -4.17 19.73
CA THR A 52 -22.35 -3.69 18.43
C THR A 52 -23.26 -2.48 18.62
N SER A 53 -23.01 -1.41 17.86
CA SER A 53 -23.82 -0.19 17.94
C SER A 53 -25.10 -0.34 17.11
N ARG A 54 -26.21 -0.67 17.76
CA ARG A 54 -27.53 -0.83 17.11
C ARG A 54 -27.95 0.38 16.26
N SER A 55 -27.71 1.60 16.75
CA SER A 55 -28.10 2.83 16.06
C SER A 55 -27.27 3.13 14.81
N LYS A 56 -26.10 2.52 14.67
CA LYS A 56 -25.21 2.64 13.49
C LYS A 56 -25.33 1.46 12.55
N THR A 57 -25.85 0.32 13.00
CA THR A 57 -26.04 -0.86 12.16
C THR A 57 -27.21 -0.62 11.21
N GLU A 58 -26.93 -0.69 9.93
CA GLU A 58 -27.91 -0.54 8.85
C GLU A 58 -27.78 -1.76 7.92
N TYR A 59 -28.83 -2.07 7.16
CA TYR A 59 -28.76 -3.07 6.09
C TYR A 59 -29.36 -2.53 4.80
N MET A 60 -28.88 -3.05 3.67
CA MET A 60 -29.36 -2.69 2.34
C MET A 60 -29.57 -3.95 1.51
N CYS A 61 -30.67 -4.02 0.79
CA CYS A 61 -30.91 -5.05 -0.22
C CYS A 61 -30.63 -4.47 -1.61
N VAL A 62 -29.84 -5.17 -2.41
CA VAL A 62 -29.52 -4.77 -3.79
C VAL A 62 -30.47 -5.53 -4.74
N ASN A 63 -31.07 -4.82 -5.70
CA ASN A 63 -31.98 -5.41 -6.71
C ASN A 63 -33.18 -6.22 -6.16
N GLU A 64 -33.72 -5.79 -5.03
CA GLU A 64 -34.88 -6.43 -4.39
C GLU A 64 -36.14 -6.31 -5.26
N ARG A 65 -36.76 -7.45 -5.58
CA ARG A 65 -38.03 -7.51 -6.35
C ARG A 65 -39.25 -7.61 -5.44
N GLU A 66 -39.11 -8.17 -4.25
CA GLU A 66 -40.19 -8.39 -3.29
C GLU A 66 -39.87 -7.76 -1.94
N GLY A 67 -40.71 -6.81 -1.52
CA GLY A 67 -40.46 -5.88 -0.42
C GLY A 67 -40.78 -6.37 0.99
N SER A 68 -41.08 -7.67 1.19
CA SER A 68 -41.78 -8.15 2.39
C SER A 68 -40.88 -8.72 3.51
N GLY A 69 -39.55 -8.62 3.43
CA GLY A 69 -38.64 -9.16 4.44
C GLY A 69 -37.88 -8.09 5.23
N THR A 70 -37.75 -8.29 6.55
CA THR A 70 -36.91 -7.47 7.45
C THR A 70 -35.74 -8.29 7.97
N VAL A 71 -34.64 -7.61 8.33
CA VAL A 71 -33.46 -8.22 8.96
C VAL A 71 -33.45 -7.81 10.42
N ARG A 72 -33.25 -8.77 11.32
CA ARG A 72 -33.20 -8.51 12.76
C ARG A 72 -31.80 -8.69 13.33
N LEU A 73 -31.54 -8.00 14.43
CA LEU A 73 -30.35 -8.17 15.26
C LEU A 73 -30.80 -8.09 16.73
N GLN A 74 -30.52 -9.13 17.51
CA GLN A 74 -31.05 -9.30 18.87
C GLN A 74 -32.59 -9.27 18.91
N GLY A 75 -33.25 -9.77 17.86
CA GLY A 75 -34.71 -9.79 17.74
C GLY A 75 -35.36 -8.46 17.35
N GLU A 76 -34.60 -7.37 17.25
CA GLU A 76 -35.08 -6.05 16.82
C GLU A 76 -34.77 -5.80 15.34
N GLU A 77 -35.65 -5.06 14.65
CA GLU A 77 -35.46 -4.73 13.24
C GLU A 77 -34.28 -3.76 13.04
N VAL A 78 -33.34 -4.15 12.18
CA VAL A 78 -32.22 -3.30 11.75
C VAL A 78 -32.75 -2.25 10.77
N LYS A 79 -32.19 -1.05 10.77
CA LYS A 79 -32.62 0.01 9.85
C LYS A 79 -32.30 -0.35 8.39
N LYS A 80 -33.34 -0.49 7.56
CA LYS A 80 -33.20 -0.65 6.10
C LYS A 80 -32.83 0.68 5.44
N VAL A 81 -31.82 0.68 4.57
CA VAL A 81 -31.40 1.86 3.81
C VAL A 81 -31.35 1.59 2.31
N GLN A 82 -31.57 2.64 1.51
CA GLN A 82 -31.44 2.61 0.05
C GLN A 82 -30.03 3.07 -0.42
N GLU A 83 -29.28 3.66 0.50
CA GLU A 83 -27.90 4.10 0.30
C GLU A 83 -27.07 3.58 1.46
N PHE A 84 -26.02 2.84 1.16
CA PHE A 84 -25.10 2.30 2.15
C PHE A 84 -23.74 2.98 2.01
N LYS A 85 -23.24 3.56 3.10
CA LYS A 85 -21.94 4.27 3.12
C LYS A 85 -20.88 3.39 3.76
N TYR A 86 -19.77 3.18 3.05
CA TYR A 86 -18.61 2.47 3.59
C TYR A 86 -17.31 3.16 3.16
N LEU A 87 -16.44 3.49 4.12
CA LEU A 87 -15.14 4.15 3.90
C LEU A 87 -15.19 5.43 3.03
N GLY A 88 -16.30 6.15 3.12
CA GLY A 88 -16.54 7.38 2.38
C GLY A 88 -17.07 7.17 0.95
N SER A 89 -17.28 5.93 0.50
CA SER A 89 -17.97 5.60 -0.75
C SER A 89 -19.43 5.22 -0.45
N THR A 90 -20.34 5.55 -1.36
CA THR A 90 -21.77 5.23 -1.25
C THR A 90 -22.18 4.23 -2.31
N VAL A 91 -22.83 3.14 -1.90
CA VAL A 91 -23.48 2.17 -2.79
C VAL A 91 -24.99 2.37 -2.73
N GLN A 92 -25.66 2.35 -3.87
CA GLN A 92 -27.11 2.44 -3.97
C GLN A 92 -27.72 1.05 -4.18
N SER A 93 -28.90 0.81 -3.62
CA SER A 93 -29.66 -0.45 -3.78
C SER A 93 -29.98 -0.81 -5.23
N ASN A 94 -30.10 0.19 -6.10
CA ASN A 94 -30.34 0.06 -7.55
C ASN A 94 -29.05 0.00 -8.40
N GLY A 95 -27.87 -0.01 -7.76
CA GLY A 95 -26.58 -0.02 -8.45
C GLY A 95 -26.21 1.28 -9.19
N GLU A 96 -26.98 2.35 -9.03
CA GLU A 96 -26.65 3.64 -9.63
C GLU A 96 -25.51 4.34 -8.88
N CYS A 97 -24.76 5.18 -9.61
CA CYS A 97 -23.62 5.92 -9.08
C CYS A 97 -23.82 7.44 -9.06
N GLY A 98 -25.01 7.93 -9.42
CA GLY A 98 -25.29 9.37 -9.53
C GLY A 98 -25.09 10.10 -8.20
N LYS A 99 -25.50 9.50 -7.08
CA LYS A 99 -25.33 10.12 -5.76
C LYS A 99 -23.87 10.18 -5.32
N GLU A 100 -23.10 9.14 -5.62
CA GLU A 100 -21.66 9.11 -5.37
C GLU A 100 -20.94 10.22 -6.16
N VAL A 101 -21.28 10.39 -7.43
CA VAL A 101 -20.73 11.47 -8.28
C VAL A 101 -21.03 12.85 -7.69
N LYS A 102 -22.28 13.10 -7.26
CA LYS A 102 -22.65 14.35 -6.59
C LYS A 102 -21.86 14.58 -5.30
N LYS A 103 -21.69 13.54 -4.47
CA LYS A 103 -20.87 13.59 -3.25
C LYS A 103 -19.41 13.96 -3.57
N ARG A 104 -18.84 13.42 -4.65
CA ARG A 104 -17.48 13.75 -5.11
C ARG A 104 -17.35 15.18 -5.65
N VAL A 105 -18.33 15.65 -6.41
CA VAL A 105 -18.39 17.05 -6.84
C VAL A 105 -18.43 17.98 -5.63
N GLN A 106 -19.24 17.67 -4.62
CA GLN A 106 -19.31 18.46 -3.39
C GLN A 106 -17.99 18.42 -2.61
N ALA A 107 -17.33 17.26 -2.51
CA ALA A 107 -16.02 17.13 -1.90
C ALA A 107 -14.97 17.99 -2.63
N GLY A 108 -15.01 18.01 -3.97
CA GLY A 108 -14.22 18.91 -4.80
C GLY A 108 -14.46 20.37 -4.47
N TRP A 109 -15.71 20.81 -4.42
CA TRP A 109 -16.04 22.20 -4.02
C TRP A 109 -15.60 22.54 -2.61
N ASN A 110 -15.71 21.61 -1.65
CA ASN A 110 -15.21 21.81 -0.30
C ASN A 110 -13.69 21.98 -0.29
N GLY A 111 -12.96 21.15 -1.05
CA GLY A 111 -11.53 21.30 -1.27
C GLY A 111 -11.18 22.65 -1.89
N TRP A 112 -11.94 23.07 -2.92
CA TRP A 112 -11.78 24.36 -3.59
C TRP A 112 -11.94 25.53 -2.62
N ARG A 113 -12.97 25.49 -1.76
CA ARG A 113 -13.22 26.52 -0.75
C ARG A 113 -12.05 26.71 0.21
N LYS A 114 -11.36 25.63 0.59
CA LYS A 114 -10.19 25.67 1.48
C LYS A 114 -8.99 26.39 0.87
N VAL A 115 -8.90 26.47 -0.46
CA VAL A 115 -7.77 27.09 -1.18
C VAL A 115 -8.19 28.32 -1.98
N LEU A 116 -9.32 28.97 -1.62
CA LEU A 116 -9.82 30.18 -2.28
C LEU A 116 -8.79 31.31 -2.31
N GLY A 117 -8.05 31.51 -1.22
CA GLY A 117 -7.02 32.56 -1.14
C GLY A 117 -5.95 32.45 -2.23
N VAL A 118 -5.69 31.24 -2.73
CA VAL A 118 -4.73 31.03 -3.83
C VAL A 118 -5.42 31.01 -5.19
N LEU A 119 -6.59 30.36 -5.27
CA LEU A 119 -7.26 30.14 -6.55
C LEU A 119 -7.94 31.40 -7.09
N CYS A 120 -8.39 32.30 -6.22
CA CYS A 120 -9.06 33.54 -6.59
C CYS A 120 -8.12 34.76 -6.63
N ASP A 121 -6.89 34.64 -6.14
CA ASP A 121 -5.93 35.76 -6.18
C ASP A 121 -5.47 36.04 -7.62
N ARG A 122 -5.66 37.27 -8.08
CA ARG A 122 -5.26 37.71 -9.43
C ARG A 122 -3.75 37.80 -9.62
N LYS A 123 -2.99 37.95 -8.53
CA LYS A 123 -1.51 38.00 -8.56
C LYS A 123 -0.88 36.64 -8.84
N ILE A 124 -1.63 35.55 -8.58
CA ILE A 124 -1.13 34.19 -8.73
C ILE A 124 -1.35 33.70 -10.15
N SER A 125 -0.28 33.20 -10.76
CA SER A 125 -0.31 32.69 -12.14
C SER A 125 -1.27 31.50 -12.30
N ALA A 126 -1.89 31.40 -13.47
CA ALA A 126 -2.79 30.30 -13.82
C ALA A 126 -2.16 28.92 -13.67
N ARG A 127 -0.85 28.81 -13.95
CA ARG A 127 -0.08 27.57 -13.78
C ARG A 127 -0.01 27.11 -12.33
N ILE A 128 0.18 28.03 -11.37
CA ILE A 128 0.18 27.71 -9.93
C ILE A 128 -1.22 27.31 -9.49
N LYS A 129 -2.26 28.05 -9.93
CA LYS A 129 -3.67 27.70 -9.66
C LYS A 129 -4.01 26.29 -10.14
N GLY A 130 -3.53 25.93 -11.34
CA GLY A 130 -3.66 24.58 -11.87
C GLY A 130 -2.95 23.51 -11.04
N LYS A 131 -1.75 23.79 -10.52
CA LYS A 131 -1.05 22.87 -9.59
C LYS A 131 -1.89 22.64 -8.33
N VAL A 132 -2.35 23.71 -7.69
CA VAL A 132 -3.18 23.63 -6.47
C VAL A 132 -4.48 22.87 -6.71
N TYR A 133 -5.14 23.12 -7.85
CA TYR A 133 -6.32 22.36 -8.25
C TYR A 133 -6.01 20.85 -8.34
N ARG A 134 -4.91 20.46 -9.01
CA ARG A 134 -4.54 19.05 -9.16
C ARG A 134 -4.21 18.37 -7.84
N THR A 135 -3.59 19.07 -6.89
CA THR A 135 -3.13 18.48 -5.62
C THR A 135 -4.22 18.43 -4.55
N VAL A 136 -5.16 19.38 -4.52
CA VAL A 136 -6.18 19.45 -3.47
C VAL A 136 -7.55 19.03 -3.99
N VAL A 137 -8.00 19.69 -5.05
CA VAL A 137 -9.39 19.63 -5.49
C VAL A 137 -9.64 18.37 -6.30
N ARG A 138 -8.77 18.09 -7.27
CA ARG A 138 -8.88 16.90 -8.11
C ARG A 138 -8.78 15.60 -7.32
N LEU A 139 -7.87 15.53 -6.33
CA LEU A 139 -7.76 14.34 -5.48
C LEU A 139 -9.05 14.08 -4.70
N ALA A 140 -9.69 15.13 -4.17
CA ALA A 140 -10.96 15.00 -3.48
C ALA A 140 -12.10 14.52 -4.39
N ILE A 141 -12.10 14.94 -5.66
CA ILE A 141 -13.08 14.46 -6.65
C ILE A 141 -12.79 13.01 -7.05
N LEU A 142 -11.52 12.66 -7.29
CA LEU A 142 -11.13 11.35 -7.80
C LEU A 142 -11.26 10.21 -6.79
N TYR A 143 -11.16 10.50 -5.48
CA TYR A 143 -11.23 9.47 -4.44
C TYR A 143 -12.44 8.56 -4.64
N GLY A 144 -12.22 7.25 -4.72
CA GLY A 144 -13.29 6.25 -4.84
C GLY A 144 -13.95 6.16 -6.21
N LEU A 145 -13.65 7.05 -7.17
CA LEU A 145 -14.18 6.95 -8.54
C LEU A 145 -13.51 5.82 -9.35
N GLU A 146 -12.38 5.30 -8.87
CA GLU A 146 -11.71 4.12 -9.42
C GLU A 146 -12.55 2.84 -9.28
N THR A 147 -13.46 2.75 -8.30
CA THR A 147 -14.33 1.59 -8.09
C THR A 147 -15.76 1.79 -8.60
N VAL A 148 -16.05 2.94 -9.21
CA VAL A 148 -17.41 3.30 -9.64
C VAL A 148 -17.56 3.12 -11.15
N SER A 149 -18.64 2.49 -11.61
CA SER A 149 -18.98 2.42 -13.03
C SER A 149 -19.65 3.71 -13.51
N LEU A 150 -18.87 4.64 -14.07
CA LEU A 150 -19.38 5.91 -14.59
C LEU A 150 -19.98 5.73 -16.00
N ARG A 151 -21.18 6.26 -16.22
CA ARG A 151 -21.77 6.42 -17.56
C ARG A 151 -21.35 7.78 -18.14
N LYS A 152 -21.50 7.95 -19.46
CA LYS A 152 -21.16 9.19 -20.18
C LYS A 152 -21.78 10.45 -19.53
N ARG A 153 -23.04 10.36 -19.10
CA ARG A 153 -23.75 11.46 -18.41
C ARG A 153 -23.04 11.89 -17.12
N GLN A 154 -22.59 10.95 -16.30
CA GLN A 154 -21.88 11.28 -15.04
C GLN A 154 -20.47 11.79 -15.29
N GLU A 155 -19.79 11.29 -16.32
CA GLU A 155 -18.49 11.82 -16.76
C GLU A 155 -18.63 13.29 -17.19
N SER A 156 -19.65 13.62 -17.98
CA SER A 156 -19.97 15.01 -18.34
C SER A 156 -20.27 15.89 -17.12
N GLU A 157 -21.00 15.37 -16.12
CA GLU A 157 -21.31 16.12 -14.88
C GLU A 157 -20.03 16.49 -14.11
N LEU A 158 -19.09 15.54 -13.98
CA LEU A 158 -17.79 15.75 -13.37
C LEU A 158 -16.95 16.79 -14.15
N GLU A 159 -16.93 16.71 -15.47
CA GLU A 159 -16.19 17.66 -16.31
C GLU A 159 -16.78 19.08 -16.26
N VAL A 160 -18.11 19.20 -16.22
CA VAL A 160 -18.79 20.49 -16.04
C VAL A 160 -18.42 21.12 -14.69
N ALA A 161 -18.41 20.32 -13.61
CA ALA A 161 -17.99 20.80 -12.30
C ALA A 161 -16.52 21.26 -12.29
N GLU A 162 -15.60 20.49 -12.87
CA GLU A 162 -14.19 20.87 -13.01
C GLU A 162 -14.05 22.17 -13.81
N LEU A 163 -14.71 22.29 -14.96
CA LEU A 163 -14.61 23.49 -15.80
C LEU A 163 -15.14 24.73 -15.09
N LYS A 164 -16.24 24.61 -14.33
CA LYS A 164 -16.76 25.71 -13.51
C LYS A 164 -15.73 26.19 -12.51
N MET A 165 -15.08 25.27 -11.78
CA MET A 165 -14.03 25.60 -10.82
C MET A 165 -12.85 26.31 -11.52
N LEU A 166 -12.32 25.74 -12.60
CA LEU A 166 -11.17 26.31 -13.31
C LEU A 166 -11.48 27.70 -13.89
N ARG A 167 -12.63 27.87 -14.53
CA ARG A 167 -13.09 29.17 -15.03
C ARG A 167 -13.17 30.21 -13.92
N PHE A 168 -13.72 29.83 -12.77
CA PHE A 168 -13.80 30.71 -11.61
C PHE A 168 -12.41 31.18 -11.15
N SER A 169 -11.41 30.29 -11.09
CA SER A 169 -10.04 30.72 -10.72
C SER A 169 -9.38 31.68 -11.69
N LEU A 170 -9.83 31.70 -12.95
CA LEU A 170 -9.33 32.62 -13.97
C LEU A 170 -10.17 33.89 -14.09
N GLY A 171 -11.25 34.01 -13.31
CA GLY A 171 -12.20 35.11 -13.43
C GLY A 171 -12.98 35.10 -14.76
N VAL A 172 -13.10 33.93 -15.39
CA VAL A 172 -13.79 33.75 -16.67
C VAL A 172 -15.20 33.24 -16.43
N THR A 173 -16.15 33.78 -17.16
CA THR A 173 -17.57 33.43 -17.16
C THR A 173 -17.96 32.68 -18.43
N GLY A 174 -19.23 32.26 -18.52
CA GLY A 174 -19.77 31.68 -19.75
C GLY A 174 -19.94 32.69 -20.89
N LEU A 175 -20.08 33.98 -20.56
CA LEU A 175 -20.28 35.06 -21.53
C LEU A 175 -19.04 35.35 -22.36
N ASP A 176 -17.86 35.04 -21.81
CA ASP A 176 -16.58 35.25 -22.50
C ASP A 176 -16.36 34.28 -23.68
N ARG A 177 -17.23 33.26 -23.83
CA ARG A 177 -17.22 32.28 -24.94
C ARG A 177 -15.85 31.62 -25.22
N ILE A 178 -14.97 31.59 -24.21
CA ILE A 178 -13.65 30.94 -24.29
C ILE A 178 -13.82 29.43 -24.40
N ARG A 179 -13.07 28.78 -25.30
CA ARG A 179 -13.10 27.31 -25.47
C ARG A 179 -12.57 26.58 -24.23
N ASN A 180 -13.17 25.44 -23.88
CA ASN A 180 -12.81 24.66 -22.69
C ASN A 180 -11.37 24.14 -22.76
N GLU A 181 -10.89 23.79 -23.96
CA GLU A 181 -9.51 23.35 -24.21
C GLU A 181 -8.51 24.45 -23.85
N TYR A 182 -8.83 25.70 -24.16
CA TYR A 182 -7.98 26.85 -23.82
C TYR A 182 -7.90 27.04 -22.30
N ILE A 183 -9.04 27.00 -21.59
CA ILE A 183 -9.06 27.07 -20.12
C ILE A 183 -8.13 26.02 -19.51
N ARG A 184 -8.25 24.77 -19.97
CA ARG A 184 -7.42 23.65 -19.52
C ARG A 184 -5.94 23.82 -19.85
N GLY A 185 -5.63 24.31 -21.06
CA GLY A 185 -4.27 24.62 -21.48
C GLY A 185 -3.62 25.66 -20.58
N THR A 186 -4.33 26.77 -20.31
CA THR A 186 -3.85 27.89 -19.48
C THR A 186 -3.48 27.46 -18.05
N VAL A 187 -4.21 26.51 -17.46
CA VAL A 187 -3.90 25.98 -16.11
C VAL A 187 -3.06 24.69 -16.14
N HIS A 188 -2.74 24.14 -17.31
CA HIS A 188 -2.09 22.84 -17.50
C HIS A 188 -2.81 21.67 -16.82
N VAL A 189 -4.12 21.57 -17.02
CA VAL A 189 -4.99 20.57 -16.39
C VAL A 189 -5.62 19.70 -17.47
N GLY A 190 -5.21 18.43 -17.56
CA GLY A 190 -5.84 17.45 -18.45
C GLY A 190 -7.28 17.12 -18.04
N ARG A 191 -8.05 16.43 -18.90
CA ARG A 191 -9.46 16.13 -18.63
C ARG A 191 -9.63 15.22 -17.42
N LEU A 192 -10.67 15.47 -16.63
CA LEU A 192 -10.99 14.66 -15.45
C LEU A 192 -11.34 13.21 -15.82
N GLY A 193 -12.07 12.98 -16.91
CA GLY A 193 -12.42 11.64 -17.38
C GLY A 193 -11.18 10.76 -17.63
N ASP A 194 -10.16 11.31 -18.28
CA ASP A 194 -8.89 10.61 -18.50
C ASP A 194 -8.19 10.28 -17.19
N LYS A 195 -8.24 11.18 -16.20
CA LYS A 195 -7.68 10.93 -14.88
C LYS A 195 -8.45 9.88 -14.09
N VAL A 196 -9.77 9.76 -14.27
CA VAL A 196 -10.54 8.65 -13.71
C VAL A 196 -10.09 7.33 -14.34
N ARG A 197 -9.90 7.27 -15.67
CA ARG A 197 -9.39 6.07 -16.36
C ARG A 197 -7.99 5.68 -15.87
N GLU A 198 -7.08 6.64 -15.77
CA GLU A 198 -5.74 6.41 -15.20
C GLU A 198 -5.81 5.88 -13.76
N ALA A 199 -6.70 6.43 -12.92
CA ALA A 199 -6.88 5.96 -11.55
C ALA A 199 -7.39 4.52 -11.50
N ARG A 200 -8.32 4.14 -12.39
CA ARG A 200 -8.80 2.75 -12.53
C ARG A 200 -7.69 1.80 -12.94
N LEU A 201 -6.88 2.16 -13.94
CA LEU A 201 -5.75 1.34 -14.37
C LEU A 201 -4.71 1.19 -13.26
N ARG A 202 -4.44 2.26 -12.51
CA ARG A 202 -3.55 2.21 -11.34
C ARG A 202 -4.08 1.28 -10.25
N TRP A 203 -5.39 1.37 -9.96
CA TRP A 203 -6.06 0.50 -9.00
C TRP A 203 -6.03 -0.96 -9.45
N PHE A 204 -6.35 -1.23 -10.72
CA PHE A 204 -6.27 -2.57 -11.31
C PHE A 204 -4.85 -3.13 -11.21
N GLY A 205 -3.82 -2.34 -11.55
CA GLY A 205 -2.43 -2.75 -11.38
C GLY A 205 -2.03 -2.98 -9.91
N HIS A 206 -2.69 -2.32 -8.95
CA HIS A 206 -2.52 -2.63 -7.53
C HIS A 206 -3.16 -3.98 -7.16
N VAL A 207 -4.38 -4.25 -7.64
CA VAL A 207 -5.08 -5.53 -7.42
C VAL A 207 -4.30 -6.69 -8.05
N GLN A 208 -3.86 -6.56 -9.30
CA GLN A 208 -3.06 -7.60 -9.97
C GLN A 208 -1.76 -7.91 -9.22
N ARG A 209 -1.04 -6.87 -8.76
CA ARG A 209 0.17 -7.06 -7.95
C ARG A 209 -0.12 -7.72 -6.62
N ARG A 210 -1.32 -7.53 -6.04
CA ARG A 210 -1.70 -8.14 -4.75
C ARG A 210 -1.84 -9.65 -4.85
N GLU A 211 -2.42 -10.17 -5.94
CA GLU A 211 -2.58 -11.61 -6.16
C GLU A 211 -1.29 -12.29 -6.67
N ARG A 212 -0.42 -11.53 -7.36
CA ARG A 212 0.76 -12.09 -8.03
C ARG A 212 2.09 -11.79 -7.36
N LYS A 213 2.15 -11.16 -6.17
CA LYS A 213 3.44 -10.76 -5.53
C LYS A 213 4.55 -11.82 -5.57
N GLY A 214 4.21 -13.10 -5.30
CA GLY A 214 5.17 -14.20 -5.38
C GLY A 214 5.51 -14.62 -6.81
N ARG A 215 4.51 -14.71 -7.70
CA ARG A 215 4.70 -15.16 -9.09
C ARG A 215 5.40 -14.10 -9.94
N ASP A 216 5.04 -12.82 -9.80
CA ASP A 216 5.71 -11.72 -10.50
C ASP A 216 7.18 -11.60 -10.08
N LEU A 217 7.49 -11.89 -8.81
CA LEU A 217 8.87 -11.94 -8.30
C LEU A 217 9.65 -13.09 -8.93
N ALA A 218 9.04 -14.28 -9.00
CA ALA A 218 9.62 -15.45 -9.65
C ALA A 218 9.85 -15.21 -11.16
N ASP A 219 8.86 -14.69 -11.88
CA ASP A 219 8.97 -14.33 -13.30
C ASP A 219 10.08 -13.28 -13.55
N MET A 220 10.26 -12.33 -12.63
CA MET A 220 11.35 -11.35 -12.68
C MET A 220 12.71 -11.99 -12.46
N MET A 221 12.84 -12.86 -11.45
CA MET A 221 14.08 -13.57 -11.14
C MET A 221 14.52 -14.47 -12.29
N GLU A 222 13.59 -15.21 -12.89
CA GLU A 222 13.85 -16.04 -14.07
C GLU A 222 14.35 -15.19 -15.24
N ARG A 223 13.63 -14.12 -15.60
CA ARG A 223 14.00 -13.21 -16.69
C ARG A 223 15.35 -12.54 -16.51
N ARG A 224 15.72 -12.20 -15.27
CA ARG A 224 16.97 -11.51 -14.94
C ARG A 224 18.11 -12.47 -14.58
N LYS A 225 17.85 -13.78 -14.58
CA LYS A 225 18.80 -14.83 -14.16
C LYS A 225 19.36 -14.56 -12.75
N VAL A 226 18.45 -14.28 -11.82
CA VAL A 226 18.79 -14.05 -10.40
C VAL A 226 18.44 -15.31 -9.62
N ASP A 227 19.44 -15.97 -9.05
CA ASP A 227 19.23 -17.23 -8.31
C ASP A 227 18.92 -17.02 -6.82
N ILE A 228 19.41 -15.93 -6.24
CA ILE A 228 19.24 -15.55 -4.83
C ILE A 228 18.79 -14.08 -4.78
N LEU A 229 17.69 -13.80 -4.09
CA LEU A 229 17.16 -12.44 -3.95
C LEU A 229 16.76 -12.15 -2.50
N CYS A 230 17.36 -11.12 -1.92
CA CYS A 230 16.90 -10.56 -0.64
C CYS A 230 15.75 -9.58 -0.90
N VAL A 231 14.68 -9.69 -0.11
CA VAL A 231 13.50 -8.82 -0.20
C VAL A 231 13.18 -8.20 1.15
N GLN A 232 12.90 -6.91 1.15
CA GLN A 232 12.53 -6.12 2.33
C GLN A 232 11.10 -5.57 2.20
N GLU A 233 10.56 -5.05 3.29
CA GLU A 233 9.16 -4.59 3.40
C GLU A 233 8.12 -5.62 2.92
N THR A 234 8.35 -6.90 3.22
CA THR A 234 7.47 -7.95 2.70
C THR A 234 6.05 -7.84 3.23
N ARG A 235 5.88 -7.26 4.43
CA ARG A 235 4.59 -7.12 5.14
C ARG A 235 3.86 -8.46 5.26
N TRP A 236 4.63 -9.55 5.31
CA TRP A 236 4.14 -10.90 5.52
C TRP A 236 4.26 -11.25 6.99
N LYS A 237 3.15 -11.73 7.59
CA LYS A 237 3.15 -12.19 8.97
C LYS A 237 3.56 -13.66 9.06
N GLY A 238 4.40 -13.97 10.04
CA GLY A 238 4.83 -15.31 10.40
C GLY A 238 6.27 -15.63 10.00
N SER A 239 6.69 -16.82 10.42
CA SER A 239 8.00 -17.42 10.14
C SER A 239 7.78 -18.66 9.28
N LYS A 240 7.85 -18.55 7.96
CA LYS A 240 7.53 -19.66 7.05
C LYS A 240 8.47 -19.71 5.85
N ALA A 241 8.42 -20.84 5.16
CA ALA A 241 8.94 -21.01 3.80
C ALA A 241 7.76 -21.36 2.89
N ARG A 242 7.71 -20.78 1.68
CA ARG A 242 6.65 -21.01 0.70
C ARG A 242 7.21 -21.03 -0.72
N SER A 243 6.77 -21.98 -1.54
CA SER A 243 7.06 -21.96 -2.98
C SER A 243 6.22 -20.88 -3.66
N ILE A 244 6.87 -20.01 -4.44
CA ILE A 244 6.23 -18.85 -5.08
C ILE A 244 5.95 -19.06 -6.57
N GLY A 245 6.33 -20.22 -7.11
CA GLY A 245 6.18 -20.59 -8.53
C GLY A 245 7.51 -20.51 -9.30
N ALA A 246 7.51 -21.01 -10.55
CA ALA A 246 8.65 -21.00 -11.47
C ALA A 246 9.97 -21.54 -10.89
N GLY A 247 9.90 -22.53 -9.99
CA GLY A 247 11.09 -23.12 -9.37
C GLY A 247 11.78 -22.20 -8.37
N PHE A 248 11.05 -21.34 -7.65
CA PHE A 248 11.58 -20.50 -6.57
C PHE A 248 10.86 -20.73 -5.24
N LYS A 249 11.64 -20.69 -4.15
CA LYS A 249 11.20 -20.84 -2.77
C LYS A 249 11.59 -19.61 -1.95
N LEU A 250 10.59 -19.04 -1.30
CA LEU A 250 10.74 -17.89 -0.43
C LEU A 250 10.84 -18.33 1.03
N PHE A 251 11.81 -17.79 1.75
CA PHE A 251 11.94 -17.84 3.20
C PHE A 251 11.69 -16.43 3.73
N TYR A 252 10.80 -16.27 4.71
CA TYR A 252 10.50 -14.95 5.25
C TYR A 252 10.26 -14.98 6.75
N TYR A 253 10.42 -13.80 7.36
CA TYR A 253 10.07 -13.53 8.75
C TYR A 253 9.47 -12.13 8.87
N GLY A 254 8.33 -12.04 9.55
CA GLY A 254 7.70 -10.77 9.87
C GLY A 254 6.69 -10.90 11.00
N VAL A 255 6.62 -9.89 11.86
CA VAL A 255 5.77 -9.89 13.06
C VAL A 255 4.38 -9.30 12.77
N ASP A 256 4.32 -8.23 11.97
CA ASP A 256 3.09 -7.53 11.59
C ASP A 256 2.88 -7.59 10.06
N SER A 257 1.64 -7.75 9.61
CA SER A 257 1.27 -7.67 8.19
C SER A 257 1.19 -6.23 7.66
N LYS A 258 1.42 -5.23 8.51
CA LYS A 258 1.40 -3.81 8.15
C LYS A 258 2.78 -3.13 8.11
N ARG A 259 3.78 -3.67 8.80
CA ARG A 259 5.10 -3.06 8.98
C ARG A 259 6.21 -4.10 8.84
N ASN A 260 7.36 -3.66 8.34
CA ASN A 260 8.60 -4.44 8.25
C ASN A 260 8.44 -5.78 7.48
N GLY A 261 9.41 -6.66 7.68
CA GLY A 261 9.45 -7.99 7.10
C GLY A 261 10.62 -8.15 6.15
N VAL A 262 11.41 -9.18 6.39
CA VAL A 262 12.54 -9.60 5.57
C VAL A 262 12.27 -10.96 4.96
N GLY A 263 12.84 -11.17 3.79
CA GLY A 263 12.81 -12.45 3.11
C GLY A 263 14.04 -12.69 2.25
N VAL A 264 14.28 -13.95 1.96
CA VAL A 264 15.24 -14.42 0.97
C VAL A 264 14.53 -15.40 0.07
N VAL A 265 14.56 -15.15 -1.24
CA VAL A 265 14.08 -16.05 -2.27
C VAL A 265 15.27 -16.78 -2.86
N LEU A 266 15.15 -18.10 -2.91
CA LEU A 266 16.12 -19.00 -3.50
C LEU A 266 15.50 -19.75 -4.66
N LYS A 267 16.28 -19.98 -5.71
CA LYS A 267 15.95 -20.98 -6.73
C LYS A 267 15.87 -22.35 -6.07
N GLU A 268 14.88 -23.15 -6.46
CA GLU A 268 14.51 -24.40 -5.80
C GLU A 268 15.64 -25.44 -5.89
N GLU A 269 16.47 -25.37 -6.93
CA GLU A 269 17.68 -26.18 -7.07
C GLU A 269 18.78 -25.87 -6.03
N PHE A 270 18.75 -24.69 -5.40
CA PHE A 270 19.66 -24.31 -4.31
C PHE A 270 19.07 -24.61 -2.93
N VAL A 271 17.77 -24.91 -2.85
CA VAL A 271 17.13 -25.27 -1.58
C VAL A 271 17.71 -26.58 -1.02
N ARG A 272 18.14 -27.51 -1.87
CA ARG A 272 18.84 -28.74 -1.43
C ARG A 272 20.20 -28.46 -0.76
N ASN A 273 20.78 -27.31 -1.01
CA ASN A 273 22.07 -26.88 -0.48
C ASN A 273 21.91 -26.01 0.78
N LEU A 274 20.67 -25.75 1.21
CA LEU A 274 20.36 -24.92 2.37
C LEU A 274 20.56 -25.72 3.66
N LEU A 275 21.53 -25.30 4.45
CA LEU A 275 21.89 -25.93 5.72
C LEU A 275 21.16 -25.31 6.91
N GLU A 276 20.99 -23.98 6.91
CA GLU A 276 20.41 -23.26 8.04
C GLU A 276 19.61 -22.02 7.61
N VAL A 277 18.55 -21.70 8.36
CA VAL A 277 17.79 -20.45 8.23
C VAL A 277 17.63 -19.80 9.60
N LYS A 278 18.44 -18.78 9.89
CA LYS A 278 18.34 -17.98 11.12
C LYS A 278 17.41 -16.78 10.87
N ARG A 279 16.42 -16.59 11.75
CA ARG A 279 15.48 -15.47 11.70
C ARG A 279 15.59 -14.72 13.01
N VAL A 280 16.37 -13.64 13.00
CA VAL A 280 16.73 -12.89 14.20
C VAL A 280 15.60 -11.93 14.57
N SER A 281 15.14 -11.14 13.60
CA SER A 281 14.05 -10.18 13.78
C SER A 281 13.29 -9.94 12.47
N ASP A 282 12.23 -9.12 12.50
CA ASP A 282 11.51 -8.67 11.30
C ASP A 282 12.32 -7.73 10.41
N ARG A 283 13.58 -7.48 10.78
CA ARG A 283 14.57 -6.68 10.07
C ARG A 283 15.84 -7.44 9.68
N VAL A 284 16.16 -8.57 10.33
CA VAL A 284 17.39 -9.32 10.05
C VAL A 284 17.12 -10.83 9.97
N MET A 285 17.58 -11.46 8.89
CA MET A 285 17.61 -12.92 8.75
C MET A 285 18.82 -13.37 7.93
N SER A 286 19.26 -14.60 8.12
CA SER A 286 20.35 -15.19 7.34
C SER A 286 20.06 -16.63 6.91
N LEU A 287 20.56 -17.00 5.74
CA LEU A 287 20.52 -18.34 5.19
C LEU A 287 21.95 -18.83 4.97
N LYS A 288 22.23 -20.06 5.40
CA LYS A 288 23.52 -20.71 5.20
C LYS A 288 23.39 -21.79 4.12
N LEU A 289 24.17 -21.64 3.05
CA LEU A 289 24.17 -22.52 1.88
C LEU A 289 25.56 -23.15 1.70
N GLU A 290 25.61 -24.38 1.20
CA GLU A 290 26.85 -25.05 0.80
C GLU A 290 26.89 -25.29 -0.71
N PHE A 291 27.93 -24.80 -1.37
CA PHE A 291 28.15 -25.03 -2.80
C PHE A 291 29.54 -25.62 -3.01
N GLU A 292 29.60 -26.88 -3.43
CA GLU A 292 30.85 -27.56 -3.80
C GLU A 292 31.95 -27.45 -2.71
N GLY A 293 31.56 -27.55 -1.43
CA GLY A 293 32.46 -27.43 -0.29
C GLY A 293 32.73 -25.98 0.18
N VAL A 294 32.12 -24.98 -0.45
CA VAL A 294 32.18 -23.57 -0.02
C VAL A 294 30.90 -23.19 0.72
N MET A 295 31.05 -22.70 1.95
CA MET A 295 29.94 -22.19 2.75
C MET A 295 29.66 -20.72 2.42
N LEU A 296 28.43 -20.42 2.03
CA LEU A 296 27.93 -19.09 1.71
C LEU A 296 26.81 -18.70 2.67
N ASN A 297 26.98 -17.58 3.36
CA ASN A 297 25.99 -16.97 4.24
C ASN A 297 25.35 -15.78 3.53
N VAL A 298 24.05 -15.87 3.26
CA VAL A 298 23.26 -14.80 2.67
C VAL A 298 22.48 -14.12 3.78
N VAL A 299 22.81 -12.88 4.09
CA VAL A 299 22.15 -12.08 5.13
C VAL A 299 21.23 -11.05 4.46
N SER A 300 19.98 -10.98 4.91
CA SER A 300 18.99 -10.00 4.49
C SER A 300 18.68 -9.05 5.63
N GLY A 301 18.92 -7.76 5.39
CA GLY A 301 18.75 -6.69 6.38
C GLY A 301 17.77 -5.61 5.90
N TYR A 302 16.98 -5.05 6.81
CA TYR A 302 16.12 -3.90 6.58
C TYR A 302 16.28 -2.87 7.70
N ALA A 303 17.12 -1.87 7.47
CA ALA A 303 17.43 -0.85 8.47
C ALA A 303 16.24 0.09 8.70
N PRO A 304 16.09 0.66 9.91
CA PRO A 304 15.10 1.71 10.17
C PRO A 304 15.29 2.95 9.29
N GLN A 305 14.24 3.75 9.10
CA GLN A 305 14.29 4.96 8.28
C GLN A 305 15.00 6.11 9.01
N VAL A 306 15.44 7.13 8.27
CA VAL A 306 16.22 8.29 8.77
C VAL A 306 15.58 8.98 9.99
N GLY A 307 14.24 8.96 10.12
CA GLY A 307 13.50 9.56 11.24
C GLY A 307 13.11 8.61 12.39
N CYS A 308 13.57 7.36 12.40
CA CYS A 308 13.34 6.44 13.51
C CYS A 308 14.20 6.79 14.74
N GLU A 309 13.72 6.39 15.92
CA GLU A 309 14.44 6.53 17.20
C GLU A 309 15.82 5.87 17.16
N LEU A 310 16.80 6.47 17.85
CA LEU A 310 18.17 5.98 17.88
C LEU A 310 18.25 4.53 18.39
N GLU A 311 17.47 4.20 19.42
CA GLU A 311 17.39 2.85 20.00
C GLU A 311 16.97 1.79 18.97
N GLU A 312 16.08 2.13 18.03
CA GLU A 312 15.68 1.20 16.97
C GLU A 312 16.82 0.95 15.97
N LYS A 313 17.60 2.00 15.67
CA LYS A 313 18.78 1.91 14.79
C LYS A 313 19.88 1.09 15.45
N GLU A 314 20.19 1.38 16.72
CA GLU A 314 21.20 0.64 17.50
C GLU A 314 20.85 -0.84 17.62
N ARG A 315 19.58 -1.15 17.90
CA ARG A 315 19.12 -2.55 17.95
C ARG A 315 19.33 -3.27 16.61
N PHE A 316 18.99 -2.64 15.49
CA PHE A 316 19.22 -3.24 14.16
C PHE A 316 20.71 -3.55 13.91
N TRP A 317 21.60 -2.61 14.23
CA TRP A 317 23.04 -2.83 14.03
C TRP A 317 23.60 -3.89 14.97
N SER A 318 23.16 -3.92 16.23
CA SER A 318 23.51 -4.98 17.18
C SER A 318 23.07 -6.36 16.69
N GLU A 319 21.83 -6.49 16.21
CA GLU A 319 21.32 -7.74 15.64
C GLU A 319 22.12 -8.19 14.40
N LEU A 320 22.55 -7.24 13.57
CA LEU A 320 23.37 -7.54 12.40
C LEU A 320 24.79 -7.97 12.80
N ASP A 321 25.39 -7.29 13.78
CA ASP A 321 26.71 -7.63 14.32
C ASP A 321 26.71 -9.05 14.91
N GLU A 322 25.70 -9.41 15.71
CA GLU A 322 25.55 -10.76 16.26
C GLU A 322 25.46 -11.84 15.16
N VAL A 323 24.77 -11.56 14.06
CA VAL A 323 24.71 -12.49 12.92
C VAL A 323 26.09 -12.65 12.30
N MET A 324 26.81 -11.56 12.07
CA MET A 324 28.13 -11.57 11.47
C MET A 324 29.16 -12.28 12.34
N GLU A 325 29.17 -12.02 13.65
CA GLU A 325 30.07 -12.67 14.62
C GLU A 325 29.78 -14.18 14.75
N SER A 326 28.54 -14.60 14.47
CA SER A 326 28.20 -16.03 14.46
C SER A 326 28.72 -16.80 13.24
N ILE A 327 29.22 -16.08 12.21
CA ILE A 327 29.72 -16.69 10.97
C ILE A 327 31.22 -16.94 11.09
N PRO A 328 31.70 -18.19 10.88
CA PRO A 328 33.12 -18.49 10.90
C PRO A 328 33.92 -17.73 9.83
N THR A 329 35.13 -17.28 10.17
CA THR A 329 36.01 -16.45 9.32
C THR A 329 36.42 -17.09 7.99
N GLY A 330 36.24 -18.40 7.81
CA GLY A 330 36.49 -19.10 6.55
C GLY A 330 35.30 -19.15 5.59
N GLU A 331 34.12 -18.69 6.01
CA GLU A 331 32.90 -18.76 5.21
C GLU A 331 32.66 -17.45 4.44
N ARG A 332 32.04 -17.55 3.27
CA ARG A 332 31.71 -16.37 2.46
C ARG A 332 30.44 -15.72 2.99
N VAL A 333 30.39 -14.39 3.00
CA VAL A 333 29.21 -13.63 3.41
C VAL A 333 28.79 -12.66 2.31
N VAL A 334 27.49 -12.64 2.02
CA VAL A 334 26.86 -11.66 1.13
C VAL A 334 25.67 -11.04 1.87
N ILE A 335 25.65 -9.72 1.98
CA ILE A 335 24.55 -8.98 2.59
C ILE A 335 23.73 -8.30 1.51
N GLY A 336 22.47 -8.70 1.37
CA GLY A 336 21.47 -8.02 0.56
C GLY A 336 20.52 -7.24 1.44
N ALA A 337 20.78 -5.94 1.63
CA ALA A 337 20.02 -5.13 2.58
C ALA A 337 19.61 -3.77 2.01
N ASP A 338 18.50 -3.25 2.54
CA ASP A 338 18.15 -1.84 2.41
C ASP A 338 18.50 -1.13 3.71
N PHE A 339 19.62 -0.39 3.68
CA PHE A 339 20.14 0.34 4.82
C PHE A 339 19.54 1.75 4.98
N ASN A 340 18.66 2.20 4.08
CA ASN A 340 18.12 3.57 4.10
C ASN A 340 19.20 4.67 4.18
N GLY A 341 20.42 4.39 3.70
CA GLY A 341 21.59 5.26 3.76
C GLY A 341 22.13 5.65 2.39
N HIS A 342 22.76 6.82 2.32
CA HIS A 342 23.49 7.34 1.17
C HIS A 342 24.98 7.38 1.54
N VAL A 343 25.79 6.49 0.96
CA VAL A 343 27.24 6.42 1.25
C VAL A 343 28.05 7.54 0.60
N GLY A 344 27.45 8.31 -0.32
CA GLY A 344 28.07 9.47 -0.96
C GLY A 344 28.88 9.15 -2.21
N GLU A 345 29.22 10.19 -2.99
CA GLU A 345 30.17 10.12 -4.11
C GLU A 345 31.63 10.29 -3.62
N GLY A 346 32.55 9.53 -4.19
CA GLY A 346 33.95 9.50 -3.79
C GLY A 346 34.23 8.54 -2.63
N ASN A 347 35.49 8.14 -2.49
CA ASN A 347 35.93 7.17 -1.49
C ASN A 347 37.15 7.62 -0.69
N THR A 348 37.45 8.92 -0.69
CA THR A 348 38.61 9.47 0.02
C THR A 348 38.55 9.13 1.51
N GLY A 349 39.47 8.29 1.99
CA GLY A 349 39.52 7.79 3.38
C GLY A 349 38.70 6.52 3.64
N ASP A 350 38.04 5.97 2.63
CA ASP A 350 37.23 4.74 2.68
C ASP A 350 37.55 3.80 1.50
N GLU A 351 38.73 3.94 0.89
CA GLU A 351 39.14 3.25 -0.34
C GLU A 351 39.17 1.72 -0.20
N GLU A 352 39.30 1.24 1.03
CA GLU A 352 39.35 -0.19 1.38
C GLU A 352 37.96 -0.84 1.36
N VAL A 353 36.88 -0.07 1.54
CA VAL A 353 35.51 -0.59 1.66
C VAL A 353 34.57 -0.12 0.57
N MET A 354 34.84 1.01 -0.10
CA MET A 354 33.98 1.51 -1.18
C MET A 354 34.75 2.05 -2.39
N GLY A 355 34.14 1.88 -3.56
CA GLY A 355 34.58 2.49 -4.80
C GLY A 355 34.12 3.95 -4.92
N LYS A 356 34.51 4.60 -6.02
CA LYS A 356 34.36 6.05 -6.21
C LYS A 356 32.94 6.48 -6.58
N PHE A 357 32.08 5.54 -6.97
CA PHE A 357 30.78 5.85 -7.56
C PHE A 357 29.69 5.82 -6.50
N GLY A 358 28.90 6.90 -6.42
CA GLY A 358 27.80 7.03 -5.50
C GLY A 358 26.88 8.18 -5.89
N VAL A 359 25.77 8.34 -5.16
CA VAL A 359 24.74 9.34 -5.47
C VAL A 359 24.55 10.24 -4.27
N LYS A 360 24.65 11.56 -4.49
CA LYS A 360 24.51 12.63 -3.48
C LYS A 360 25.62 12.63 -2.43
N GLU A 361 25.48 13.51 -1.44
CA GLU A 361 26.33 13.57 -0.26
C GLU A 361 26.03 12.42 0.71
N ARG A 362 27.06 12.05 1.49
CA ARG A 362 26.94 11.04 2.53
C ARG A 362 26.04 11.54 3.66
N ASN A 363 25.06 10.74 4.07
CA ASN A 363 24.25 11.00 5.27
C ASN A 363 24.71 10.14 6.45
N LEU A 364 24.13 10.38 7.64
CA LEU A 364 24.47 9.66 8.87
C LEU A 364 24.30 8.15 8.71
N GLU A 365 23.18 7.70 8.14
CA GLU A 365 22.93 6.28 7.88
C GLU A 365 23.95 5.67 6.91
N GLY A 366 24.37 6.43 5.89
CA GLY A 366 25.43 6.04 4.98
C GLY A 366 26.79 5.92 5.67
N GLN A 367 27.10 6.80 6.63
CA GLN A 367 28.31 6.69 7.44
C GLN A 367 28.27 5.40 8.29
N MET A 368 27.13 5.06 8.90
CA MET A 368 26.99 3.81 9.66
C MET A 368 27.24 2.56 8.79
N VAL A 369 26.81 2.58 7.52
CA VAL A 369 27.10 1.49 6.56
C VAL A 369 28.60 1.37 6.27
N VAL A 370 29.28 2.50 6.08
CA VAL A 370 30.73 2.53 5.84
C VAL A 370 31.51 2.05 7.06
N ASP A 371 31.13 2.53 8.25
CA ASP A 371 31.77 2.13 9.51
C ASP A 371 31.57 0.63 9.79
N PHE A 372 30.37 0.11 9.55
CA PHE A 372 30.08 -1.32 9.62
C PHE A 372 30.93 -2.12 8.63
N ALA A 373 31.02 -1.66 7.38
CA ALA A 373 31.81 -2.31 6.34
C ALA A 373 33.31 -2.37 6.72
N LYS A 374 33.84 -1.28 7.29
CA LYS A 374 35.24 -1.22 7.78
C LYS A 374 35.48 -2.21 8.91
N ARG A 375 34.59 -2.21 9.90
CA ARG A 375 34.70 -3.09 11.07
C ARG A 375 34.64 -4.57 10.69
N MET A 376 33.82 -4.92 9.69
CA MET A 376 33.60 -6.30 9.26
C MET A 376 34.47 -6.72 8.06
N ASP A 377 35.42 -5.87 7.64
CA ASP A 377 36.28 -6.09 6.46
C ASP A 377 35.47 -6.45 5.19
N MET A 378 34.45 -5.65 4.89
CA MET A 378 33.51 -5.85 3.79
C MET A 378 33.58 -4.74 2.74
N GLY A 379 33.28 -5.10 1.49
CA GLY A 379 33.16 -4.14 0.39
C GLY A 379 31.70 -3.78 0.07
N VAL A 380 31.41 -2.48 -0.06
CA VAL A 380 30.14 -1.96 -0.58
C VAL A 380 30.12 -2.09 -2.10
N VAL A 381 29.73 -3.28 -2.59
CA VAL A 381 29.84 -3.67 -4.00
C VAL A 381 29.18 -2.68 -4.97
N ASN A 382 28.10 -2.02 -4.56
CA ASN A 382 27.37 -1.03 -5.37
C ASN A 382 28.09 0.30 -5.55
N THR A 383 29.39 0.40 -5.28
CA THR A 383 30.18 1.64 -5.46
C THR A 383 31.37 1.45 -6.39
N TYR A 384 31.64 0.22 -6.82
CA TYR A 384 32.83 -0.17 -7.59
C TYR A 384 32.62 -0.22 -9.11
N PHE A 385 31.39 -0.01 -9.58
CA PHE A 385 31.01 -0.22 -10.98
C PHE A 385 31.33 0.92 -11.94
#